data_AF-A0A4Y2NLH7-F1
#
_entry.id   AF-A0A4Y2NLH7-F1
#
_cell.length_a   1.000
_cell.length_b   1.000
_cell.length_c   1.000
_cell.angle_alpha   90.00
_cell.angle_beta   90.00
_cell.angle_gamma   90.00
#
_symmetry.space_group_name_H-M   'P 1'
#
loop_
_entity.id
_entity.type
_entity.pdbx_description
1 polymer ?
#
loop_
_entity_poly.entity_id
_entity_poly.type
_entity_poly.pdbx_seq_one_letter_code
_entity_poly.pdbx_strand_id
1 'polypeptide(L)'
;MRTAATSARAKYMQYLESERSKEKTETKQLKRKALEEEIDFLKQKKMFLQTDMHQTNEKANELANEAEKSKDINLFIQSHELRKTIS
;
A
#
# COMPACT_ATOMS: atom_id res chain seq x y z
N MET A 1 22.51 33.24 -45.37
CA MET A 1 21.88 33.67 -44.08
C MET A 1 20.48 33.06 -43.88
N ARG A 2 19.56 33.11 -44.86
CA ARG A 2 18.19 32.56 -44.75
C ARG A 2 18.12 31.06 -44.39
N THR A 3 18.92 30.21 -45.03
CA THR A 3 18.91 28.75 -44.78
C THR A 3 19.38 28.37 -43.37
N ALA A 4 20.36 29.09 -42.82
CA ALA A 4 20.87 28.88 -41.47
C ALA A 4 19.84 29.29 -40.40
N ALA A 5 19.08 30.37 -40.64
CA ALA A 5 18.00 30.78 -39.75
C ALA A 5 16.84 29.77 -39.75
N THR A 6 16.48 29.22 -40.93
CA THR A 6 15.45 28.18 -41.03
C THR A 6 15.88 26.88 -40.35
N SER A 7 17.13 26.46 -40.51
CA SER A 7 17.63 25.24 -39.86
C SER A 7 17.75 25.38 -38.34
N ALA A 8 18.18 26.54 -37.85
CA ALA A 8 18.18 26.85 -36.42
C ALA A 8 16.77 26.80 -35.83
N ARG A 9 15.79 27.39 -36.52
CA ARG A 9 14.37 27.32 -36.11
C ARG A 9 13.85 25.89 -36.08
N ALA A 10 14.14 25.09 -37.11
CA ALA A 10 13.71 23.68 -37.16
C ALA A 10 14.28 22.86 -36.00
N LYS A 11 15.59 23.01 -35.71
CA LYS A 11 16.25 22.34 -34.57
C LYS A 11 15.65 22.76 -33.23
N TYR A 12 15.36 24.05 -33.06
CA TYR A 12 14.73 24.55 -31.83
C TYR A 12 13.32 23.97 -31.63
N MET A 13 12.51 23.91 -32.69
CA MET A 13 11.16 23.33 -32.59
C MET A 13 11.21 21.82 -32.26
N GLN A 14 12.14 21.08 -32.88
CA GLN A 14 12.36 19.66 -32.54
C GLN A 14 12.79 19.48 -31.08
N TYR A 15 13.68 20.33 -30.59
CA TYR A 15 14.08 20.31 -29.19
C TYR A 15 12.87 20.55 -28.27
N LEU A 16 12.07 21.59 -28.51
CA LEU A 16 10.87 21.88 -27.71
C LEU A 16 9.86 20.72 -27.70
N GLU A 17 9.67 20.05 -28.84
CA GLU A 17 8.81 18.88 -28.93
C GLU A 17 9.38 17.70 -28.13
N SER A 18 10.69 17.50 -28.19
CA SER A 18 11.37 16.47 -27.40
C SER A 18 11.25 16.72 -25.90
N GLU A 19 11.39 17.96 -25.43
CA GLU A 19 11.27 18.30 -24.01
C GLU A 19 9.85 18.10 -23.51
N ARG A 20 8.83 18.51 -24.28
CA ARG A 20 7.42 18.25 -23.93
C ARG A 20 7.10 16.76 -23.85
N SER A 21 7.68 15.97 -24.75
CA SER A 21 7.51 14.51 -24.74
C SER A 21 8.16 13.89 -23.50
N LYS A 22 9.39 14.30 -23.18
CA LYS A 22 10.10 13.85 -21.97
C LYS A 22 9.32 14.19 -20.70
N GLU A 23 8.90 15.44 -20.54
CA GLU A 23 8.14 15.90 -19.37
C GLU A 23 6.86 15.08 -19.16
N LYS A 24 6.14 14.78 -20.25
CA LYS A 24 4.94 13.92 -20.21
C LYS A 24 5.28 12.50 -19.75
N THR A 25 6.39 11.92 -20.21
CA THR A 25 6.82 10.58 -19.81
C THR A 25 7.32 10.54 -18.36
N GLU A 26 8.10 11.53 -17.93
CA GLU A 26 8.63 11.65 -16.58
C GLU A 26 7.50 11.82 -15.56
N THR A 27 6.53 12.71 -15.85
CA THR A 27 5.35 12.88 -15.00
C THR A 27 4.56 11.58 -14.84
N LYS A 28 4.42 10.81 -15.92
CA LYS A 28 3.73 9.51 -15.87
C LYS A 28 4.52 8.49 -15.04
N GLN A 29 5.84 8.47 -15.17
CA GLN A 29 6.71 7.60 -14.39
C GLN A 29 6.69 7.95 -12.89
N LEU A 30 6.73 9.24 -12.54
CA LEU A 30 6.63 9.70 -11.16
C LEU A 30 5.30 9.29 -10.52
N LYS A 31 4.18 9.49 -11.23
CA LYS A 31 2.86 9.03 -10.76
C LYS A 31 2.81 7.53 -10.57
N ARG A 32 3.38 6.76 -11.50
CA ARG A 32 3.46 5.29 -11.39
C ARG A 32 4.28 4.87 -10.17
N LYS A 33 5.43 5.50 -9.95
CA LYS A 33 6.30 5.21 -8.80
C LYS A 33 5.59 5.48 -7.48
N ALA A 34 4.90 6.62 -7.36
CA ALA A 34 4.12 6.95 -6.16
C ALA A 34 3.01 5.91 -5.89
N LEU A 35 2.31 5.45 -6.94
CA LEU A 35 1.30 4.40 -6.81
C LEU A 35 1.91 3.04 -6.41
N GLU A 36 3.08 2.68 -6.96
CA GLU A 36 3.78 1.44 -6.59
C GLU A 36 4.21 1.48 -5.11
N GLU A 37 4.75 2.60 -4.63
CA GLU A 37 5.10 2.81 -3.21
C GLU A 37 3.88 2.72 -2.29
N GLU A 38 2.75 3.33 -2.68
CA GLU A 38 1.50 3.25 -1.92
C GLU A 38 0.93 1.82 -1.87
N ILE A 39 0.98 1.10 -3.00
CA ILE A 39 0.56 -0.31 -3.06
C ILE A 39 1.41 -1.17 -2.11
N ASP A 40 2.72 -1.00 -2.11
CA ASP A 40 3.60 -1.79 -1.26
C ASP A 40 3.42 -1.46 0.22
N PHE A 41 3.21 -0.19 0.56
CA PHE A 41 2.79 0.22 1.91
C PHE A 41 1.48 -0.46 2.33
N LEU A 42 0.46 -0.47 1.47
CA LEU A 42 -0.82 -1.09 1.76
C LEU A 42 -0.70 -2.62 1.92
N LYS A 43 0.13 -3.28 1.11
CA LYS A 43 0.42 -4.72 1.27
C LYS A 43 1.06 -5.01 2.62
N GLN A 44 2.07 -4.23 3.03
CA GLN A 44 2.71 -4.39 4.34
C GLN A 44 1.70 -4.17 5.47
N LYS A 45 0.92 -3.09 5.42
CA LYS A 45 -0.12 -2.80 6.41
C LYS A 45 -1.15 -3.94 6.51
N LYS A 46 -1.57 -4.50 5.38
CA LYS A 46 -2.48 -5.65 5.34
C LYS A 46 -1.85 -6.87 6.02
N MET A 47 -0.58 -7.17 5.76
CA MET A 47 0.14 -8.29 6.39
C MET A 47 0.20 -8.15 7.92
N PHE A 48 0.48 -6.94 8.43
CA PHE A 48 0.46 -6.68 9.88
C PHE A 48 -0.93 -6.92 10.48
N LEU A 49 -1.97 -6.33 9.89
CA LEU A 49 -3.34 -6.51 10.37
C LEU A 49 -3.78 -7.98 10.35
N GLN A 50 -3.41 -8.74 9.32
CA GLN A 50 -3.69 -10.18 9.26
C GLN A 50 -2.99 -10.95 10.38
N THR A 51 -1.75 -10.57 10.71
CA THR A 51 -0.99 -11.17 11.80
C THR A 51 -1.63 -10.86 13.14
N ASP A 52 -2.01 -9.61 13.37
CA ASP A 52 -2.66 -9.16 14.61
C ASP A 52 -4.02 -9.84 14.81
N MET A 53 -4.82 -9.95 13.75
CA MET A 53 -6.10 -10.68 13.78
C MET A 53 -5.88 -12.16 14.12
N HIS A 54 -4.90 -12.80 13.49
CA HIS A 54 -4.59 -14.21 13.75
C HIS A 54 -4.15 -14.41 15.20
N GLN A 55 -3.21 -13.60 15.71
CA GLN A 55 -2.75 -13.67 17.09
C GLN A 55 -3.89 -13.43 18.10
N THR A 56 -4.77 -12.46 17.82
CA THR A 56 -5.92 -12.17 18.67
C THR A 56 -6.90 -13.34 18.70
N ASN A 57 -7.14 -13.98 17.55
CA ASN A 57 -7.99 -15.16 17.46
C ASN A 57 -7.39 -16.37 18.19
N GLU A 58 -6.09 -16.60 18.06
CA GLU A 58 -5.39 -17.68 18.78
C GLU A 58 -5.45 -17.46 20.29
N LYS A 59 -5.22 -16.22 20.76
CA LYS A 59 -5.38 -15.88 22.19
C LYS A 59 -6.81 -16.12 22.67
N ALA A 60 -7.82 -15.80 21.86
CA ALA A 60 -9.21 -16.10 22.18
C ALA A 60 -9.46 -17.63 22.24
N ASN A 61 -8.84 -18.42 21.37
CA ASN A 61 -8.90 -19.89 21.42
C ASN A 61 -8.25 -20.43 22.69
N GLU A 62 -7.06 -19.95 23.05
CA GLU A 62 -6.35 -20.33 24.28
C GLU A 62 -7.20 -20.07 25.52
N LEU A 63 -7.78 -18.87 25.65
CA LEU A 63 -8.68 -18.52 26.74
C LEU A 63 -9.93 -19.42 26.80
N ALA A 64 -10.50 -19.78 25.65
CA ALA A 64 -11.65 -20.68 25.60
C ALA A 64 -11.28 -22.10 26.07
N ASN A 65 -10.13 -22.62 25.63
CA ASN A 65 -9.63 -23.93 26.06
C ASN A 65 -9.33 -23.95 27.56
N GLU A 66 -8.76 -22.86 28.09
CA GLU A 66 -8.51 -22.72 29.52
C GLU A 66 -9.82 -22.60 30.32
N ALA A 67 -10.79 -21.85 29.81
CA ALA A 67 -12.13 -21.75 30.41
C ALA A 67 -12.81 -23.12 30.52
N GLU A 68 -12.72 -23.97 29.49
CA GLU A 68 -13.27 -25.32 29.52
C GLU A 68 -12.57 -26.20 30.58
N LYS A 69 -11.24 -26.17 30.61
CA LYS A 69 -10.44 -26.95 31.56
C LYS A 69 -10.66 -26.54 33.01
N SER A 70 -10.73 -25.24 33.27
CA SER A 70 -10.89 -24.66 34.61
C SER A 70 -12.35 -24.50 35.04
N LYS A 71 -13.30 -24.60 34.10
CA LYS A 71 -14.71 -24.25 34.26
C LYS A 71 -14.93 -22.79 34.71
N ASP A 72 -14.02 -21.89 34.31
CA ASP A 72 -14.11 -20.46 34.62
C ASP A 72 -14.88 -19.69 33.53
N ILE A 73 -16.09 -19.25 33.89
CA ILE A 73 -16.95 -18.46 32.99
C ILE A 73 -16.36 -17.09 32.65
N ASN A 74 -15.51 -16.51 33.51
CA ASN A 74 -14.90 -15.21 33.24
C ASN A 74 -13.92 -15.28 32.07
N LEU A 75 -13.16 -16.37 31.97
CA LEU A 75 -12.25 -16.61 30.83
C LEU A 75 -13.04 -16.78 29.52
N PHE A 76 -14.20 -17.43 29.58
CA PHE A 76 -15.09 -17.55 28.43
C PHE A 76 -15.61 -16.18 27.96
N ILE A 77 -16.03 -15.31 28.88
CA ILE A 77 -16.46 -13.93 28.56
C ILE A 77 -15.30 -13.15 27.92
N GLN A 78 -14.09 -13.24 28.47
CA GLN A 78 -12.91 -12.57 27.91
C GLN A 78 -12.58 -13.05 26.49
N SER A 79 -12.60 -14.37 26.26
CA SER A 79 -12.44 -14.95 24.91
C SER A 79 -13.46 -14.39 23.93
N HIS A 80 -14.73 -14.32 24.34
CA HIS A 80 -15.80 -13.78 23.50
C HIS A 80 -15.60 -12.30 23.16
N GLU A 81 -15.22 -11.48 24.13
CA GLU A 81 -14.94 -10.06 23.89
C GLU A 81 -13.76 -9.86 22.93
N LEU A 82 -12.69 -10.68 23.02
CA LEU A 82 -11.60 -10.63 22.04
C LEU A 82 -12.08 -10.96 20.62
N ARG A 83 -12.96 -11.95 20.44
CA ARG A 83 -13.49 -12.28 19.10
C ARG A 83 -14.34 -11.17 18.50
N LYS A 84 -15.04 -10.40 19.33
CA LYS A 84 -15.78 -9.21 18.85
C LYS A 84 -14.87 -8.15 18.27
N THR A 85 -13.64 -8.01 18.78
CA THR A 85 -12.71 -6.99 18.27
C THR A 85 -12.17 -7.29 16.86
N ILE A 86 -12.31 -8.53 16.39
CA ILE A 86 -11.82 -8.98 15.07
C ILE A 86 -12.94 -9.42 14.11
N SER A 87 -14.22 -9.34 14.53
CA SER A 87 -15.40 -9.60 13.70
C SER A 87 -15.91 -8.32 13.04
#